data_AF-A0A815UD48-F1
#
_entry.id   AF-A0A815UD48-F1
#
_cell.length_a   1.000
_cell.length_b   1.000
_cell.length_c   1.000
_cell.angle_alpha   90.00
_cell.angle_beta   90.00
_cell.angle_gamma   90.00
#
_symmetry.space_group_name_H-M   'P 1'
#
loop_
_entity.id
_entity.type
_entity.pdbx_description
1 polymer ?
#
loop_
_entity_poly.entity_id
_entity_poly.type
_entity_poly.pdbx_seq_one_letter_code
_entity_poly.pdbx_strand_id
1 'polypeptide(L)'
;MSISVRFRTLFDFVKSHLFQINLFNAGTQNEEIIRDERRTSRLYVVLLIISLMILTLYYSVISYSQLIIIKSPTIDQYYSVAEHISLDCPCSTIAIEYQEFVQIEPHYHELCQSDFVSD
;
A
#
# COMPACT_ATOMS: atom_id res chain seq x y z
N MET A 1 -28.82 25.52 10.05
CA MET A 1 -27.58 26.28 10.31
C MET A 1 -26.44 25.58 9.56
N SER A 2 -25.76 26.26 8.65
CA SER A 2 -24.81 25.65 7.70
C SER A 2 -23.55 25.09 8.38
N ILE A 3 -23.02 23.98 7.87
CA ILE A 3 -21.78 23.31 8.31
C ILE A 3 -20.58 24.27 8.30
N SER A 4 -20.51 25.18 7.33
CA SER A 4 -19.45 26.19 7.23
C SER A 4 -19.41 27.15 8.43
N VAL A 5 -20.58 27.46 9.01
CA VAL A 5 -20.67 28.31 10.20
C VAL A 5 -20.14 27.58 11.42
N ARG A 6 -20.46 26.29 11.58
CA ARG A 6 -19.96 25.46 12.69
C ARG A 6 -18.44 25.29 12.64
N PHE A 7 -17.88 25.09 11.45
CA PHE A 7 -16.42 25.03 11.26
C PHE A 7 -15.75 26.33 11.66
N ARG A 8 -16.32 27.48 11.26
CA ARG A 8 -15.77 28.79 11.59
C ARG A 8 -15.80 29.07 13.09
N THR A 9 -16.92 28.77 13.75
CA THR A 9 -17.04 28.92 15.21
C THR A 9 -16.08 28.00 15.97
N LEU A 10 -15.88 26.77 15.49
CA LEU A 10 -14.94 25.83 16.09
C LEU A 10 -13.50 26.32 15.93
N PHE A 11 -13.16 26.82 14.74
CA PHE A 11 -11.84 27.39 14.47
C PHE A 11 -11.56 28.61 15.34
N ASP A 12 -12.52 29.52 15.49
CA ASP A 12 -12.39 30.71 16.33
C ASP A 12 -12.24 30.32 17.82
N PHE A 13 -12.99 29.32 18.29
CA PHE A 13 -12.87 28.77 19.63
C PHE A 13 -11.48 28.18 19.89
N VAL A 14 -11.04 27.26 19.02
CA VAL A 14 -9.73 26.60 19.12
C VAL A 14 -8.60 27.63 19.04
N LYS A 15 -8.69 28.61 18.13
CA LYS A 15 -7.75 29.71 18.02
C LYS A 15 -7.67 30.49 19.33
N SER A 16 -8.81 30.91 19.90
CA SER A 16 -8.83 31.68 21.15
C SER A 16 -8.19 30.92 22.32
N HIS A 17 -8.43 29.62 22.43
CA HIS A 17 -7.83 28.79 23.48
C HIS A 17 -6.34 28.55 23.24
N LEU A 18 -5.92 28.20 22.02
CA LEU A 18 -4.50 27.97 21.69
C LEU A 18 -3.65 29.22 21.92
N PHE A 19 -4.16 30.41 21.62
CA PHE A 19 -3.42 31.67 21.82
C PHE A 19 -3.25 32.06 23.30
N GLN A 20 -4.04 31.47 24.20
CA GLN A 20 -3.96 31.70 25.65
C GLN A 20 -3.11 30.65 26.38
N ILE A 21 -2.62 29.62 25.69
CA ILE A 21 -1.81 28.57 26.32
C ILE A 21 -0.45 29.15 26.74
N ASN A 22 -0.18 29.05 28.04
CA ASN A 22 1.16 29.13 28.60
C ASN A 22 1.53 27.77 29.19
N LEU A 23 2.12 26.91 28.36
CA LEU A 23 2.47 25.54 28.71
C LEU A 23 3.58 25.48 29.78
N PHE A 24 4.44 26.51 29.81
CA PHE A 24 5.60 26.59 30.69
C PHE A 24 5.39 27.53 31.89
N ASN A 25 4.14 27.70 32.34
CA ASN A 25 3.80 28.60 33.44
C ASN A 25 4.50 28.19 34.75
N ALA A 26 5.44 29.01 35.25
CA ALA A 26 6.15 28.79 36.50
C ALA A 26 5.48 29.44 37.73
N GLY A 27 4.31 30.09 37.57
CA GLY A 27 3.59 30.75 38.67
C GLY A 27 4.26 32.02 39.21
N THR A 28 5.15 32.62 38.43
CA THR A 28 5.88 33.85 38.79
C THR A 28 5.07 35.11 38.48
N GLN A 29 5.35 36.19 39.21
CA GLN A 29 4.80 37.53 38.93
C GLN A 29 5.75 38.39 38.06
N ASN A 30 6.93 37.87 37.71
CA ASN A 30 7.88 38.58 36.88
C ASN A 30 7.41 38.60 35.42
N GLU A 31 7.14 39.80 34.89
CA GLU A 31 6.63 40.01 33.54
C GLU A 31 7.59 39.52 32.44
N GLU A 32 8.90 39.61 32.65
CA GLU A 32 9.90 39.15 31.68
C GLU A 32 9.82 37.63 31.51
N ILE A 33 9.72 36.92 32.63
CA ILE A 33 9.62 35.46 32.65
C ILE A 33 8.31 35.03 31.97
N ILE A 34 7.18 35.66 32.32
CA ILE A 34 5.87 35.36 31.69
C ILE A 34 5.92 35.57 30.17
N ARG A 35 6.63 36.60 29.69
CA ARG A 35 6.77 36.86 28.26
C ARG A 35 7.55 35.75 27.56
N ASP A 36 8.64 35.29 28.16
CA ASP A 36 9.48 34.23 27.62
C ASP A 36 8.79 32.85 27.68
N GLU A 37 8.04 32.57 28.75
CA GLU A 37 7.20 31.37 28.87
C GLU A 37 6.17 31.30 27.74
N ARG A 38 5.46 32.40 27.46
CA ARG A 38 4.49 32.49 26.36
C ARG A 38 5.15 32.32 25.00
N ARG A 39 6.31 32.93 24.77
CA ARG A 39 7.05 32.81 23.51
C ARG A 39 7.52 31.38 23.28
N THR A 40 8.05 30.75 24.33
CA THR A 40 8.52 29.36 24.30
C THR A 40 7.35 28.39 24.11
N SER A 41 6.21 28.62 24.77
CA SER A 41 4.97 27.85 24.58
C SER A 41 4.50 27.87 23.13
N ARG A 42 4.48 29.06 22.51
CA ARG A 42 4.11 29.21 21.09
C ARG A 42 5.07 28.47 20.17
N LEU A 43 6.37 28.62 20.38
CA LEU A 43 7.39 27.94 19.59
C LEU A 43 7.29 26.42 19.71
N TYR A 44 7.09 25.91 20.93
CA TYR A 44 6.88 24.49 21.18
C TYR A 44 5.66 23.94 20.44
N VAL A 45 4.50 24.59 20.54
CA VAL A 45 3.27 24.14 19.87
C VAL A 45 3.44 24.13 18.36
N VAL A 46 4.07 25.16 17.78
CA VAL A 46 4.35 25.20 16.33
C VAL A 46 5.26 24.04 15.91
N LEU A 47 6.35 23.81 16.65
CA LEU A 47 7.26 22.70 16.36
C LEU A 47 6.60 21.33 16.51
N LEU A 48 5.74 21.17 17.51
CA LEU A 48 4.97 19.95 17.74
C LEU A 48 3.99 19.68 16.58
N ILE A 49 3.28 20.70 16.10
CA ILE A 49 2.40 20.56 14.94
C ILE A 49 3.22 20.19 13.69
N ILE A 50 4.36 20.84 13.47
CA ILE A 50 5.24 20.52 12.34
C ILE A 50 5.74 19.08 12.42
N SER A 51 6.18 18.61 13.58
CA SER A 51 6.69 17.23 13.74
C SER A 51 5.59 16.19 13.50
N LEU A 52 4.38 16.42 14.01
CA LEU A 52 3.23 15.56 13.75
C LEU A 52 2.86 15.56 12.27
N MET A 53 2.87 16.71 11.60
CA MET A 53 2.62 16.80 10.15
C MET A 53 3.64 16.00 9.35
N ILE A 54 4.93 16.12 9.68
CA ILE A 54 6.00 15.33 9.05
C ILE A 54 5.76 13.83 9.27
N LEU A 55 5.43 13.43 10.49
CA LEU A 55 5.16 12.04 10.84
C LEU A 55 3.97 11.48 10.04
N THR A 56 2.86 12.21 9.99
CA THR A 56 1.67 11.81 9.22
C THR A 56 1.99 11.73 7.73
N LEU A 57 2.72 12.70 7.18
CA LEU A 57 3.15 12.67 5.79
C LEU A 57 4.02 11.45 5.49
N TYR A 58 4.99 11.15 6.36
CA TYR A 58 5.84 9.97 6.24
C TYR A 58 5.01 8.68 6.19
N TYR A 59 4.08 8.49 7.12
CA TYR A 59 3.19 7.32 7.11
C TYR A 59 2.25 7.27 5.91
N SER A 60 1.82 8.43 5.39
CA SER A 60 0.97 8.48 4.19
C SER A 60 1.72 8.13 2.91
N VAL A 61 3.02 8.41 2.86
CA VAL A 61 3.89 8.12 1.70
C VAL A 61 4.37 6.67 1.73
N ILE A 62 4.47 6.05 2.90
CA ILE A 62 4.74 4.61 3.01
C ILE A 62 3.60 3.83 2.35
N SER A 63 3.91 3.30 1.17
CA SER A 63 3.08 2.28 0.52
C SER A 63 3.46 0.94 1.14
N TYR A 64 2.56 0.36 1.92
CA TYR A 64 2.75 -1.00 2.42
C TYR A 64 2.72 -1.96 1.22
N SER A 65 3.85 -2.60 0.93
CA SER A 65 3.91 -3.68 -0.04
C SER A 65 3.16 -4.88 0.53
N GLN A 66 1.99 -5.18 -0.04
CA GLN A 66 1.28 -6.42 0.28
C GLN A 66 1.88 -7.55 -0.54
N LEU A 67 2.30 -8.62 0.14
CA LEU A 67 2.75 -9.83 -0.52
C LEU A 67 1.51 -10.60 -0.99
N ILE A 68 1.24 -10.55 -2.30
CA ILE A 68 0.12 -11.26 -2.93
C ILE A 68 0.65 -12.62 -3.42
N ILE A 69 0.19 -13.72 -2.82
CA ILE A 69 0.50 -15.07 -3.27
C ILE A 69 -0.58 -15.53 -4.25
N ILE A 70 -0.25 -15.62 -5.53
CA ILE A 70 -1.13 -16.17 -6.56
C ILE A 70 -0.77 -17.65 -6.73
N LYS A 71 -1.68 -18.55 -6.36
CA LYS A 71 -1.53 -19.99 -6.59
C LYS A 71 -1.96 -20.31 -8.01
N SER A 72 -1.10 -20.97 -8.78
CA SER A 72 -1.37 -21.40 -10.16
C SER A 72 -1.82 -20.25 -11.07
N PRO A 73 -0.95 -19.25 -11.33
CA PRO A 73 -1.29 -18.13 -12.21
C PRO A 73 -1.58 -18.61 -13.64
N THR A 74 -2.48 -17.92 -14.32
CA THR A 74 -2.62 -18.07 -15.79
C THR A 74 -1.40 -17.50 -16.50
N ILE A 75 -1.19 -17.89 -17.76
CA ILE A 75 -0.02 -17.45 -18.54
C ILE A 75 0.00 -15.92 -18.71
N ASP A 76 -1.17 -15.29 -18.90
CA ASP A 76 -1.31 -13.85 -19.05
C ASP A 76 -0.97 -13.10 -17.75
N GLN A 77 -1.35 -13.67 -16.60
CA GLN A 77 -1.00 -13.13 -15.28
C GLN A 77 0.49 -13.26 -14.97
N TYR A 78 1.15 -14.30 -15.48
CA TYR A 78 2.60 -14.42 -15.37
C TYR A 78 3.29 -13.33 -16.18
N TYR A 79 2.92 -13.17 -17.46
CA TYR A 79 3.54 -12.17 -18.33
C TYR A 79 3.33 -10.73 -17.85
N SER A 80 2.17 -10.40 -17.28
CA SER A 80 1.91 -9.05 -16.77
C SER A 80 2.81 -8.64 -15.60
N VAL A 81 3.36 -9.60 -14.85
CA VAL A 81 4.26 -9.35 -13.71
C VAL A 81 5.73 -9.58 -14.07
N ALA A 82 6.02 -10.57 -14.91
CA ALA A 82 7.39 -10.93 -15.32
C ALA A 82 8.13 -9.81 -16.07
N GLU A 83 7.40 -8.89 -16.71
CA GLU A 83 7.99 -7.72 -17.37
C GLU A 83 8.61 -6.71 -16.38
N HIS A 84 8.10 -6.67 -15.15
CA HIS A 84 8.45 -5.63 -14.17
C HIS A 84 9.34 -6.15 -13.02
N ILE A 85 9.40 -7.47 -12.81
CA ILE A 85 10.07 -8.09 -11.65
C ILE A 85 10.64 -9.46 -12.05
N SER A 86 11.87 -9.78 -11.61
CA SER A 86 12.41 -11.14 -11.69
C SER A 86 11.63 -12.06 -10.74
N LEU A 87 10.79 -12.92 -11.31
CA LEU A 87 10.01 -13.91 -10.58
C LEU A 87 10.78 -15.23 -10.50
N ASP A 88 10.96 -15.75 -9.28
CA ASP A 88 11.46 -17.10 -9.06
C ASP A 88 10.26 -18.03 -8.87
N CYS A 89 9.90 -18.78 -9.92
CA CYS A 89 8.75 -19.67 -9.92
C CYS A 89 9.21 -21.13 -9.80
N PRO A 90 9.25 -21.71 -8.59
CA PRO A 90 9.52 -23.13 -8.45
C PRO A 90 8.36 -23.93 -9.07
N CYS A 91 8.69 -24.91 -9.91
CA CYS A 91 7.69 -25.84 -10.42
C CYS A 91 7.07 -26.62 -9.25
N SER A 92 5.74 -26.63 -9.15
CA SER A 92 5.02 -27.41 -8.12
C SER A 92 5.19 -28.92 -8.34
N THR A 93 5.41 -29.32 -9.59
CA THR A 93 5.55 -30.70 -10.01
C THR A 93 6.79 -30.82 -10.89
N ILE A 94 7.67 -31.78 -10.59
CA ILE A 94 8.95 -31.98 -11.29
C ILE A 94 8.77 -32.78 -12.59
N ALA A 95 7.67 -33.53 -12.69
CA ALA A 95 7.32 -34.30 -13.88
C ALA A 95 5.80 -34.27 -14.07
N ILE A 96 5.37 -34.11 -15.32
CA ILE A 96 3.96 -34.13 -15.74
C ILE A 96 3.81 -35.40 -16.58
N GLU A 97 2.78 -36.20 -16.31
CA GLU A 97 2.55 -37.41 -17.08
C GLU A 97 2.15 -37.05 -18.52
N TYR A 98 2.70 -37.76 -19.51
CA TYR A 98 2.47 -37.46 -20.93
C TYR A 98 0.98 -37.42 -21.31
N GLN A 99 0.19 -38.27 -20.68
CA GLN A 99 -1.27 -38.36 -20.88
C GLN A 99 -2.04 -37.12 -20.43
N GLU A 100 -1.47 -36.25 -19.58
CA GLU A 100 -2.15 -35.04 -19.11
C GLU A 100 -2.15 -33.90 -20.13
N PHE A 101 -1.20 -33.89 -21.08
CA PHE A 101 -1.06 -32.81 -22.06
C PHE A 101 -1.10 -33.26 -23.51
N VAL A 102 -1.02 -34.57 -23.79
CA VAL A 102 -1.17 -35.10 -25.16
C VAL A 102 -2.31 -36.12 -25.21
N GLN A 103 -3.35 -35.78 -25.96
CA GLN A 103 -4.38 -36.72 -26.39
C GLN A 103 -4.03 -37.21 -27.80
N ILE A 104 -3.62 -38.47 -27.92
CA ILE A 104 -3.37 -39.12 -29.21
C ILE A 104 -4.57 -40.02 -29.52
N GLU A 105 -5.31 -39.68 -30.57
CA GLU A 105 -6.35 -40.54 -31.14
C GLU A 105 -5.85 -41.11 -32.48
N PRO A 106 -5.16 -42.27 -32.47
CA PRO A 106 -4.64 -42.84 -33.70
C PRO A 106 -5.78 -43.41 -34.55
N HIS A 107 -5.96 -42.87 -35.76
CA HIS A 107 -6.83 -43.46 -36.76
C HIS A 107 -5.99 -44.38 -37.67
N TYR A 108 -6.12 -45.69 -37.49
CA TYR A 108 -5.43 -46.66 -38.33
C TYR A 108 -6.13 -46.78 -39.69
N HIS A 109 -5.35 -46.78 -40.76
CA HIS A 109 -5.87 -47.11 -42.08
C HIS A 109 -5.81 -48.62 -42.28
N GLU A 110 -6.87 -49.24 -42.79
CA GLU A 110 -6.91 -50.69 -43.03
C GLU A 110 -5.89 -51.08 -44.12
N LEU A 111 -5.06 -52.09 -43.84
CA LEU A 111 -4.01 -52.59 -44.75
C LEU A 111 -4.55 -53.39 -45.96
N CYS A 112 -5.86 -53.41 -46.17
CA CYS A 112 -6.51 -54.28 -47.16
C CYS A 112 -6.82 -53.61 -48.51
N GLN A 113 -6.23 -52.44 -48.80
CA GLN A 113 -6.27 -51.81 -50.13
C GLN A 113 -4.90 -51.76 -50.81
N SER A 114 -3.94 -52.55 -50.30
CA SER A 114 -2.62 -52.65 -50.88
C SER A 114 -2.64 -53.58 -52.10
N ASP A 115 -2.09 -53.13 -53.24
CA ASP A 115 -1.89 -53.93 -54.47
C ASP A 115 -1.05 -55.20 -54.22
N PHE A 116 -0.39 -55.31 -53.06
CA PHE A 116 0.41 -56.46 -52.64
C PHE A 116 -0.42 -57.60 -52.00
N VAL A 117 -1.74 -57.45 -51.83
CA VAL A 117 -2.62 -58.48 -51.23
C VAL A 117 -3.18 -59.46 -52.28
N SER A 118 -3.05 -59.15 -53.57
CA SER A 118 -3.46 -60.03 -54.66
C SER A 118 -2.27 -60.70 -55.34
N ASP A 119 -1.83 -61.82 -54.76
CA ASP A 119 -1.09 -62.91 -55.43
C ASP A 119 -1.88 -64.22 -55.26
#